data_AF-A0A7K4H4X7-F1
#
_entry.id   AF-A0A7K4H4X7-F1
#
_cell.length_a   1.000
_cell.length_b   1.000
_cell.length_c   1.000
_cell.angle_alpha   90.00
_cell.angle_beta   90.00
_cell.angle_gamma   90.00
#
_symmetry.space_group_name_H-M   'P 1'
#
loop_
_entity.id
_entity.type
_entity.pdbx_description
1 polymer ?
#
loop_
_entity_poly.entity_id
_entity_poly.type
_entity_poly.pdbx_seq_one_letter_code
_entity_poly.pdbx_strand_id
1 'polypeptide(L)'
;MSVSEWNKVDFQQFINDYGNKVIIKNAPVILYSKKDKEHEAYNSLIAFFFIAGALLIYIAISYFLATIFFSLILFVIIIIIAVIADVLLIINIIKSNVFIKPLECWVEIYKEIRKEGSNYYCFIYYPIFTGKCHPNEAKNVIFKMFQEQVIKSKIDITQIEIYMKKSLQDQNILEKVGYFFQYAEGRPFRDENINRNTWSYFPPDKSDNENYLTVGNWDHQYEWRYDLDFDFDKLHEYAPWVIQRWNDVNLKPLTEEYKDIINWNLRNIESTPKLKPWKGNFESQSYENPKANRDIEIVNEAVTKIIRYDKEIEKIKDIKEELPIFKSYFRDLSS
;
A
#
# COMPACT_ATOMS: atom_id res chain seq x y z
N MET A 1 -19.82 22.39 9.22
CA MET A 1 -18.83 21.45 9.77
C MET A 1 -19.17 21.24 11.24
N SER A 2 -19.62 20.05 11.63
CA SER A 2 -19.83 19.73 13.04
C SER A 2 -18.47 19.69 13.74
N VAL A 3 -18.36 20.36 14.89
CA VAL A 3 -17.17 20.27 15.74
C VAL A 3 -17.01 18.79 16.13
N SER A 4 -15.88 18.18 15.74
CA SER A 4 -15.58 16.81 16.13
C SER A 4 -15.52 16.73 17.66
N GLU A 5 -16.22 15.75 18.25
CA GLU A 5 -16.16 15.45 19.71
C GLU A 5 -14.80 14.85 20.11
N TRP A 6 -13.93 14.57 19.12
CA TRP A 6 -12.57 14.07 19.27
C TRP A 6 -11.55 15.19 19.19
N ASN A 7 -10.67 15.27 20.18
CA ASN A 7 -9.50 16.15 20.18
C ASN A 7 -8.24 15.35 19.84
N LYS A 8 -7.45 15.83 18.89
CA LYS A 8 -6.12 15.29 18.60
C LYS A 8 -5.21 15.50 19.83
N VAL A 9 -4.50 14.45 20.22
CA VAL A 9 -3.53 14.47 21.31
C VAL A 9 -2.14 14.58 20.71
N ASP A 10 -1.27 15.36 21.35
CA ASP A 10 0.15 15.39 20.98
C ASP A 10 0.78 14.01 21.26
N PHE A 11 1.49 13.47 20.26
CA PHE A 11 2.02 12.11 20.33
C PHE A 11 3.08 11.97 21.42
N GLN A 12 3.97 12.95 21.56
CA GLN A 12 5.03 12.92 22.56
C GLN A 12 4.45 13.06 23.97
N GLN A 13 3.45 13.93 24.13
CA GLN A 13 2.72 14.05 25.39
C GLN A 13 2.05 12.72 25.78
N PHE A 14 1.41 12.03 24.83
CA PHE A 14 0.81 10.73 25.11
C PHE A 14 1.85 9.68 25.52
N ILE A 15 3.00 9.63 24.84
CA ILE A 15 4.10 8.73 25.20
C ILE A 15 4.61 9.02 26.61
N ASN A 16 4.73 10.28 26.98
CA ASN A 16 5.17 10.65 28.32
C ASN A 16 4.18 10.19 29.41
N ASP A 17 2.88 10.22 29.10
CA ASP A 17 1.82 9.86 30.04
C ASP A 17 1.59 8.33 30.16
N TYR A 18 1.73 7.57 29.06
CA TYR A 18 1.30 6.16 28.97
C TYR A 18 2.40 5.20 28.51
N GLY A 19 3.51 5.71 27.98
CA GLY A 19 4.54 4.93 27.31
C GLY A 19 4.17 4.51 25.88
N ASN A 20 5.20 4.29 25.06
CA ASN A 20 5.10 3.79 23.69
C ASN A 20 4.53 2.36 23.59
N LYS A 21 4.76 1.52 24.62
CA LYS A 21 4.35 0.11 24.64
C LYS A 21 2.84 -0.07 24.45
N VAL A 22 2.03 0.88 24.92
CA VAL A 22 0.56 0.84 24.77
C VAL A 22 0.18 0.93 23.30
N ILE A 23 0.85 1.78 22.52
CA ILE A 23 0.59 1.96 21.09
C ILE A 23 1.04 0.69 20.35
N ILE A 24 2.27 0.22 20.60
CA ILE A 24 2.83 -0.95 19.91
C ILE A 24 2.02 -2.22 20.18
N LYS A 25 1.65 -2.49 21.44
CA LYS A 25 0.88 -3.68 21.81
C LYS A 25 -0.50 -3.72 21.14
N ASN A 26 -1.07 -2.54 20.86
CA ASN A 26 -2.39 -2.44 20.27
C ASN A 26 -2.36 -2.23 18.75
N ALA A 27 -1.20 -1.98 18.13
CA ALA A 27 -1.09 -1.79 16.69
C ALA A 27 -1.57 -3.05 15.94
N PRO A 28 -2.30 -2.88 14.81
CA PRO A 28 -2.86 -4.00 14.07
C PRO A 28 -1.75 -4.83 13.42
N VAL A 29 -1.82 -6.15 13.56
CA VAL A 29 -0.90 -7.06 12.86
C VAL A 29 -1.28 -7.11 11.38
N ILE A 30 -0.30 -6.97 10.49
CA ILE A 30 -0.54 -6.99 9.05
C ILE A 30 0.02 -8.29 8.45
N LEU A 31 -0.78 -8.93 7.60
CA LEU A 31 -0.38 -10.07 6.79
C LEU A 31 -0.10 -9.58 5.37
N TYR A 32 1.02 -9.98 4.78
CA TYR A 32 1.35 -9.69 3.39
C TYR A 32 2.02 -10.89 2.70
N SER A 33 1.94 -10.93 1.37
CA SER A 33 2.55 -11.99 0.55
C SER A 33 4.02 -11.69 0.23
N LYS A 34 4.86 -12.72 0.23
CA LYS A 34 6.23 -12.71 -0.32
C LYS A 34 6.23 -12.80 -1.85
N LYS A 35 5.08 -13.04 -2.48
CA LYS A 35 4.96 -13.23 -3.92
C LYS A 35 4.43 -11.98 -4.65
N ASP A 36 3.66 -11.15 -3.96
CA ASP A 36 3.14 -9.89 -4.51
C ASP A 36 4.31 -8.97 -4.86
N LYS A 37 4.50 -8.70 -6.15
CA LYS A 37 5.55 -7.82 -6.67
C LYS A 37 4.95 -6.65 -7.42
N GLU A 38 5.63 -5.52 -7.34
CA GLU A 38 5.44 -4.45 -8.31
C GLU A 38 5.86 -4.92 -9.71
N HIS A 39 5.15 -4.44 -10.74
CA HIS A 39 5.36 -4.90 -12.11
C HIS A 39 6.82 -4.70 -12.52
N GLU A 40 7.46 -5.76 -13.03
CA GLU A 40 8.87 -5.75 -13.35
C GLU A 40 9.16 -4.85 -14.57
N ALA A 41 10.27 -4.10 -14.54
CA ALA A 41 10.77 -3.39 -15.71
C ALA A 41 11.38 -4.36 -16.74
N TYR A 42 10.56 -5.26 -17.30
CA TYR A 42 10.99 -6.28 -18.27
C TYR A 42 11.77 -5.69 -19.44
N ASN A 43 11.37 -4.51 -19.91
CA ASN A 43 12.09 -3.81 -20.98
C ASN A 43 13.49 -3.34 -20.57
N SER A 44 13.69 -2.97 -19.30
CA SER A 44 15.04 -2.63 -18.79
C SER A 44 15.92 -3.87 -18.66
N LEU A 45 15.35 -5.02 -18.28
CA LEU A 45 16.07 -6.30 -18.22
C LEU A 45 16.45 -6.80 -19.62
N ILE A 46 15.53 -6.73 -20.57
CA ILE A 46 15.80 -7.06 -21.98
C ILE A 46 16.89 -6.13 -22.54
N ALA A 47 16.77 -4.82 -22.33
CA ALA A 47 17.76 -3.84 -22.79
C ALA A 47 19.15 -4.09 -22.17
N PHE A 48 19.21 -4.44 -20.88
CA PHE A 48 20.45 -4.80 -20.21
C PHE A 48 21.14 -5.98 -20.89
N PHE A 49 20.41 -7.06 -21.18
CA PHE A 49 20.98 -8.21 -21.88
C PHE A 49 21.45 -7.88 -23.30
N PHE A 50 20.75 -6.98 -24.01
CA PHE A 50 21.17 -6.52 -25.32
C PHE A 50 22.45 -5.69 -25.28
N ILE A 51 22.56 -4.72 -24.36
CA ILE A 51 23.75 -3.86 -24.24
C ILE A 51 24.95 -4.67 -23.75
N ALA A 52 24.78 -5.48 -22.70
CA ALA A 52 25.83 -6.36 -22.19
C ALA A 52 26.29 -7.37 -23.27
N GLY A 53 25.36 -7.98 -24.00
CA GLY A 53 25.67 -8.88 -25.11
C GLY A 53 26.42 -8.19 -26.24
N ALA A 54 25.96 -7.01 -26.67
CA ALA A 54 26.63 -6.21 -27.70
C ALA A 54 28.03 -5.76 -27.26
N LEU A 55 28.20 -5.42 -25.98
CA LEU A 55 29.49 -5.05 -25.40
C LEU A 55 30.48 -6.22 -25.45
N LEU A 56 30.05 -7.43 -25.10
CA LEU A 56 30.89 -8.63 -25.17
C LEU A 56 31.29 -8.96 -26.62
N ILE A 57 30.37 -8.82 -27.58
CA ILE A 57 30.66 -8.99 -29.01
C ILE A 57 31.67 -7.93 -29.47
N TYR A 58 31.46 -6.67 -29.10
CA TYR A 58 32.37 -5.56 -29.43
C TYR A 58 33.78 -5.80 -28.90
N ILE A 59 33.92 -6.25 -27.65
CA ILE A 59 35.21 -6.60 -27.04
C ILE A 59 35.88 -7.73 -27.82
N ALA A 60 35.15 -8.79 -28.16
CA ALA A 60 35.69 -9.93 -28.90
C ALA A 60 36.17 -9.53 -30.31
N ILE A 61 35.37 -8.76 -31.06
CA ILE A 61 35.74 -8.27 -32.40
C ILE A 61 36.93 -7.33 -32.31
N SER A 62 36.94 -6.41 -31.34
CA SER A 62 38.04 -5.45 -31.15
C SER A 62 39.37 -6.13 -30.82
N TYR A 63 39.32 -7.21 -30.02
CA TYR A 63 40.50 -8.02 -29.73
C TYR A 63 40.98 -8.78 -30.97
N PHE A 64 40.07 -9.35 -31.76
CA PHE A 64 40.41 -10.06 -32.99
C PHE A 64 41.01 -9.15 -34.06
N LEU A 65 40.51 -7.91 -34.17
CA LEU A 65 40.99 -6.90 -35.12
C LEU A 65 42.08 -5.98 -34.56
N ALA A 66 42.60 -6.29 -33.35
CA ALA A 66 43.50 -5.42 -32.61
C ALA A 66 44.77 -5.07 -33.41
N THR A 67 45.20 -5.96 -34.30
CA THR A 67 46.42 -5.81 -35.12
C THR A 67 46.24 -4.93 -36.36
N ILE A 68 45.00 -4.55 -36.73
CA ILE A 68 44.72 -3.87 -38.00
C ILE A 68 44.20 -2.44 -37.77
N PHE A 69 43.20 -2.26 -36.91
CA PHE A 69 42.53 -0.97 -36.70
C PHE A 69 42.10 -0.77 -35.23
N PHE A 70 43.05 -0.74 -34.29
CA PHE A 70 42.75 -0.56 -32.86
C PHE A 70 43.04 0.85 -32.36
N SER A 71 42.00 1.56 -31.95
CA SER A 71 42.11 2.80 -31.17
C SER A 71 41.75 2.50 -29.72
N LEU A 72 42.77 2.49 -28.86
CA LEU A 72 42.61 2.24 -27.42
C LEU A 72 41.66 3.26 -26.78
N ILE A 73 41.74 4.53 -27.21
CA ILE A 73 40.91 5.61 -26.65
C ILE A 73 39.43 5.37 -26.96
N LEU A 74 39.09 5.08 -28.22
CA LEU A 74 37.70 4.81 -28.62
C LEU A 74 37.17 3.54 -27.95
N PHE A 75 38.00 2.51 -27.86
CA PHE A 75 37.66 1.26 -27.19
C PHE A 75 37.28 1.48 -25.72
N VAL A 76 38.11 2.21 -24.97
CA VAL A 76 37.86 2.52 -23.56
C VAL A 76 36.60 3.37 -23.39
N ILE A 77 36.38 4.39 -24.24
CA ILE A 77 35.19 5.26 -24.16
C ILE A 77 33.90 4.46 -24.36
N ILE A 78 33.86 3.58 -25.37
CA ILE A 78 32.68 2.76 -25.67
C ILE A 78 32.36 1.83 -24.50
N ILE A 79 33.38 1.20 -23.90
CA ILE A 79 33.19 0.35 -22.71
C ILE A 79 32.61 1.16 -21.55
N ILE A 80 33.18 2.32 -21.24
CA ILE A 80 32.72 3.13 -20.11
C ILE A 80 31.24 3.51 -20.29
N ILE A 81 30.84 3.98 -21.48
CA ILE A 81 29.46 4.39 -21.75
C ILE A 81 28.51 3.21 -21.63
N ALA A 82 28.86 2.06 -22.24
CA ALA A 82 28.02 0.86 -22.19
C ALA A 82 27.86 0.33 -20.76
N VAL A 83 28.94 0.28 -19.98
CA VAL A 83 28.90 -0.14 -18.57
C VAL A 83 28.05 0.80 -17.73
N ILE A 84 28.15 2.12 -17.93
CA ILE A 84 27.29 3.09 -17.23
C ILE A 84 25.81 2.84 -17.57
N ALA A 85 25.50 2.63 -18.85
CA ALA A 85 24.13 2.33 -19.28
C ALA A 85 23.60 1.04 -18.64
N ASP A 86 24.40 -0.03 -18.63
CA ASP A 86 24.05 -1.31 -18.01
C ASP A 86 23.82 -1.18 -16.49
N VAL A 87 24.69 -0.45 -15.79
CA VAL A 87 24.54 -0.19 -14.35
C VAL A 87 23.24 0.57 -14.08
N LEU A 88 22.90 1.58 -14.87
CA LEU A 88 21.64 2.31 -14.74
C LEU A 88 20.42 1.40 -14.97
N LEU A 89 20.49 0.50 -15.95
CA LEU A 89 19.43 -0.46 -16.23
C LEU A 89 19.26 -1.47 -15.09
N ILE A 90 20.36 -2.01 -14.55
CA ILE A 90 20.33 -2.89 -13.36
C ILE A 90 19.72 -2.17 -12.16
N ILE A 91 20.15 -0.93 -11.88
CA ILE A 91 19.59 -0.14 -10.77
C ILE A 91 18.08 0.04 -10.96
N ASN A 92 17.63 0.31 -12.18
CA ASN A 92 16.21 0.45 -12.48
C ASN A 92 15.45 -0.86 -12.22
N ILE A 93 16.02 -2.01 -12.61
CA ILE A 93 15.43 -3.33 -12.37
C ILE A 93 15.29 -3.59 -10.87
N ILE A 94 16.37 -3.40 -10.10
CA ILE A 94 16.37 -3.59 -8.64
C ILE A 94 15.32 -2.68 -7.98
N LYS A 95 15.21 -1.43 -8.43
CA LYS A 95 14.20 -0.48 -7.92
C LYS A 95 12.77 -0.81 -8.38
N SER A 96 12.61 -1.54 -9.48
CA SER A 96 11.29 -1.95 -10.01
C SER A 96 10.79 -3.28 -9.42
N ASN A 97 11.70 -4.15 -8.97
CA ASN A 97 11.37 -5.44 -8.38
C ASN A 97 11.20 -5.30 -6.86
N VAL A 98 10.14 -4.59 -6.47
CA VAL A 98 9.82 -4.37 -5.06
C VAL A 98 8.66 -5.27 -4.69
N PHE A 99 8.87 -6.13 -3.70
CA PHE A 99 7.78 -6.86 -3.08
C PHE A 99 6.83 -5.86 -2.41
N ILE A 100 5.54 -6.03 -2.65
CA ILE A 100 4.52 -5.29 -1.92
C ILE A 100 4.59 -5.75 -0.47
N LYS A 101 5.11 -4.87 0.37
CA LYS A 101 5.28 -5.14 1.79
C LYS A 101 4.97 -3.91 2.63
N PRO A 102 4.49 -4.10 3.87
CA PRO A 102 4.43 -3.04 4.85
C PRO A 102 5.84 -2.49 5.12
N LEU A 103 5.98 -1.17 5.08
CA LEU A 103 7.22 -0.44 5.37
C LEU A 103 7.20 0.10 6.79
N GLU A 104 6.17 0.89 7.08
CA GLU A 104 6.00 1.66 8.31
C GLU A 104 4.54 1.69 8.70
N CYS A 105 4.26 2.07 9.93
CA CYS A 105 2.91 2.37 10.40
C CYS A 105 2.92 3.72 11.07
N TRP A 106 2.20 4.67 10.50
CA TRP A 106 2.07 6.00 11.09
C TRP A 106 0.85 6.06 12.00
N VAL A 107 0.92 6.87 13.06
CA VAL A 107 -0.12 6.88 14.10
C VAL A 107 -0.54 8.29 14.44
N GLU A 108 -1.86 8.48 14.57
CA GLU A 108 -2.47 9.63 15.24
C GLU A 108 -3.29 9.17 16.44
N ILE A 109 -3.36 10.03 17.46
CA ILE A 109 -4.06 9.72 18.72
C ILE A 109 -5.11 10.79 18.95
N TYR A 110 -6.32 10.34 19.26
CA TYR A 110 -7.45 11.19 19.59
C TYR A 110 -8.03 10.81 20.94
N LYS A 111 -8.62 11.80 21.62
CA LYS A 111 -9.29 11.64 22.90
C LYS A 111 -10.63 12.35 22.88
N GLU A 112 -11.65 11.73 23.45
CA GLU A 112 -12.96 12.35 23.62
C GLU A 112 -12.93 13.52 24.62
N ILE A 113 -13.71 14.56 24.34
CA ILE A 113 -14.07 15.59 25.32
C ILE A 113 -15.05 15.02 26.36
N ARG A 114 -14.47 14.42 27.42
CA ARG A 114 -15.09 13.96 28.69
C ARG A 114 -16.63 13.88 28.74
N LYS A 115 -17.14 12.65 28.83
CA LYS A 115 -18.46 12.32 29.41
C LYS A 115 -18.31 11.44 30.65
N GLU A 116 -19.33 11.45 31.51
CA GLU A 116 -19.29 10.90 32.87
C GLU A 116 -18.73 9.46 32.94
N GLY A 117 -17.74 9.24 33.81
CA GLY A 117 -17.29 7.91 34.24
C GLY A 117 -16.12 7.26 33.49
N SER A 118 -15.77 7.69 32.27
CA SER A 118 -14.65 7.09 31.49
C SER A 118 -14.07 8.07 30.45
N ASN A 119 -12.81 7.90 30.08
CA ASN A 119 -12.23 8.57 28.90
C ASN A 119 -12.08 7.57 27.75
N TYR A 120 -12.46 7.97 26.54
CA TYR A 120 -12.22 7.18 25.34
C TYR A 120 -11.04 7.75 24.55
N TYR A 121 -10.24 6.84 24.01
CA TYR A 121 -9.15 7.15 23.09
C TYR A 121 -9.37 6.42 21.77
N CYS A 122 -8.94 7.03 20.68
CA CYS A 122 -8.83 6.38 19.38
C CYS A 122 -7.40 6.49 18.89
N PHE A 123 -6.80 5.35 18.56
CA PHE A 123 -5.55 5.27 17.83
C PHE A 123 -5.87 5.01 16.38
N ILE A 124 -5.47 5.93 15.51
CA ILE A 124 -5.60 5.75 14.07
C ILE A 124 -4.26 5.31 13.53
N TYR A 125 -4.21 4.09 13.02
CA TYR A 125 -3.04 3.50 12.40
C TYR A 125 -3.13 3.63 10.89
N TYR A 126 -2.00 4.00 10.30
CA TYR A 126 -1.81 4.15 8.88
C TYR A 126 -0.70 3.20 8.41
N PRO A 127 -0.98 1.91 8.19
CA PRO A 127 -0.03 1.01 7.57
C PRO A 127 0.34 1.48 6.16
N ILE A 128 1.64 1.61 5.91
CA ILE A 128 2.23 2.08 4.66
C ILE A 128 2.82 0.92 3.88
N PHE A 129 2.46 0.78 2.62
CA PHE A 129 2.89 -0.28 1.72
C PHE A 129 3.67 0.29 0.54
N THR A 130 4.61 -0.48 -0.02
CA THR A 130 5.40 -0.02 -1.18
C THR A 130 4.53 0.28 -2.41
N GLY A 131 3.41 -0.42 -2.56
CA GLY A 131 2.41 -0.25 -3.61
C GLY A 131 1.22 -1.17 -3.41
N LYS A 132 0.27 -1.16 -4.34
CA LYS A 132 -0.99 -1.93 -4.30
C LYS A 132 -1.11 -2.87 -5.51
N CYS A 133 -1.89 -3.94 -5.38
CA CYS A 133 -2.23 -4.84 -6.49
C CYS A 133 -3.73 -4.77 -6.83
N HIS A 134 -4.09 -5.21 -8.03
CA HIS A 134 -5.47 -5.36 -8.48
C HIS A 134 -5.67 -6.78 -9.02
N PRO A 135 -6.85 -7.41 -8.87
CA PRO A 135 -7.14 -8.74 -9.43
C PRO A 135 -6.87 -8.84 -10.94
N ASN A 136 -7.00 -7.70 -11.61
CA ASN A 136 -6.84 -7.53 -13.03
C ASN A 136 -5.47 -6.92 -13.32
N GLU A 137 -4.58 -7.69 -13.95
CA GLU A 137 -3.18 -7.29 -14.18
C GLU A 137 -3.08 -6.01 -15.01
N ALA A 138 -3.94 -5.86 -16.02
CA ALA A 138 -3.97 -4.67 -16.86
C ALA A 138 -4.44 -3.42 -16.08
N LYS A 139 -5.55 -3.54 -15.33
CA LYS A 139 -6.02 -2.42 -14.49
C LYS A 139 -5.01 -2.06 -13.40
N ASN A 140 -4.28 -3.02 -12.85
CA ASN A 140 -3.20 -2.78 -11.90
C ASN A 140 -2.10 -1.88 -12.50
N VAL A 141 -1.68 -2.17 -13.74
CA VAL A 141 -0.69 -1.35 -14.46
C VAL A 141 -1.20 0.07 -14.66
N ILE A 142 -2.46 0.24 -15.07
CA ILE A 142 -3.07 1.56 -15.28
C ILE A 142 -3.19 2.32 -13.95
N PHE A 143 -3.61 1.65 -12.88
CA PHE A 143 -3.69 2.23 -11.54
C PHE A 143 -2.34 2.72 -11.04
N LYS A 144 -1.27 1.94 -11.26
CA LYS A 144 0.11 2.36 -10.92
C LYS A 144 0.55 3.58 -11.73
N MET A 145 0.18 3.67 -13.01
CA MET A 145 0.43 4.89 -13.79
C MET A 145 -0.32 6.10 -13.22
N PHE A 146 -1.57 5.94 -12.80
CA PHE A 146 -2.32 7.00 -12.12
C PHE A 146 -1.62 7.44 -10.83
N GLN A 147 -1.19 6.50 -9.98
CA GLN A 147 -0.45 6.81 -8.74
C GLN A 147 0.84 7.59 -9.02
N GLU A 148 1.61 7.17 -10.03
CA GLU A 148 2.87 7.84 -10.40
C GLU A 148 2.66 9.24 -10.99
N GLN A 149 1.67 9.41 -11.87
CA GLN A 149 1.48 10.67 -12.60
C GLN A 149 0.66 11.69 -11.81
N VAL A 150 -0.40 11.25 -11.10
CA VAL A 150 -1.33 12.14 -10.40
C VAL A 150 -0.96 12.27 -8.92
N ILE A 151 -0.87 11.15 -8.20
CA ILE A 151 -0.54 11.17 -6.76
C ILE A 151 0.95 11.47 -6.54
N LYS A 152 1.80 11.25 -7.55
CA LYS A 152 3.27 11.40 -7.48
C LYS A 152 3.90 10.56 -6.36
N SER A 153 3.27 9.42 -6.06
CA SER A 153 3.74 8.48 -5.05
C SER A 153 3.21 7.09 -5.40
N LYS A 154 4.08 6.08 -5.35
CA LYS A 154 3.69 4.67 -5.54
C LYS A 154 3.21 4.01 -4.25
N ILE A 155 3.49 4.66 -3.12
CA ILE A 155 3.16 4.17 -1.80
C ILE A 155 1.64 4.07 -1.68
N ASP A 156 1.20 2.97 -1.09
CA ASP A 156 -0.19 2.78 -0.69
C ASP A 156 -0.33 2.88 0.84
N ILE A 157 -1.53 3.22 1.30
CA ILE A 157 -1.82 3.50 2.70
C ILE A 157 -3.22 3.05 3.02
N THR A 158 -3.36 2.34 4.14
CA THR A 158 -4.66 1.94 4.69
C THR A 158 -4.87 2.66 6.01
N GLN A 159 -6.12 2.77 6.46
CA GLN A 159 -6.44 3.36 7.75
C GLN A 159 -7.21 2.35 8.61
N ILE A 160 -6.76 2.16 9.85
CA ILE A 160 -7.39 1.29 10.84
C ILE A 160 -7.54 2.08 12.14
N GLU A 161 -8.75 2.16 12.67
CA GLU A 161 -9.02 2.83 13.95
C GLU A 161 -9.15 1.79 15.05
N ILE A 162 -8.53 2.07 16.20
CA ILE A 162 -8.58 1.22 17.39
C ILE A 162 -9.08 2.05 18.56
N TYR A 163 -10.20 1.62 19.12
CA TYR A 163 -10.88 2.32 20.20
C TYR A 163 -10.51 1.71 21.54
N MET A 164 -10.15 2.57 22.48
CA MET A 164 -9.77 2.21 23.83
C MET A 164 -10.63 2.96 24.84
N LYS A 165 -10.94 2.32 25.96
CA LYS A 165 -11.66 2.89 27.09
C LYS A 165 -10.74 2.91 28.31
N LYS A 166 -10.73 4.03 29.01
CA LYS A 166 -10.01 4.23 30.28
C LYS A 166 -11.01 4.52 31.38
N SER A 167 -11.09 3.64 32.37
CA SER A 167 -11.89 3.89 33.57
C SER A 167 -11.29 5.04 34.40
N LEU A 168 -12.14 5.87 35.00
CA LEU A 168 -11.69 6.91 35.94
C LEU A 168 -11.28 6.33 37.31
N GLN A 169 -11.78 5.14 37.66
CA GLN A 169 -11.49 4.46 38.92
C GLN A 169 -10.16 3.71 38.88
N ASP A 170 -9.80 3.17 37.71
CA ASP A 170 -8.58 2.38 37.52
C ASP A 170 -7.69 3.02 36.45
N GLN A 171 -6.94 4.05 36.86
CA GLN A 171 -6.25 4.96 35.94
C GLN A 171 -5.10 4.32 35.15
N ASN A 172 -4.71 3.08 35.47
CA ASN A 172 -3.59 2.41 34.83
C ASN A 172 -3.98 1.46 33.69
N ILE A 173 -5.28 1.23 33.48
CA ILE A 173 -5.76 0.23 32.51
C ILE A 173 -6.49 0.92 31.35
N LEU A 174 -5.96 0.72 30.14
CA LEU A 174 -6.61 1.04 28.87
C LEU A 174 -7.17 -0.27 28.31
N GLU A 175 -8.50 -0.40 28.31
CA GLU A 175 -9.21 -1.56 27.78
C GLU A 175 -9.53 -1.35 26.31
N LYS A 176 -9.29 -2.36 25.47
CA LYS A 176 -9.62 -2.30 24.05
C LYS A 176 -11.13 -2.47 23.88
N VAL A 177 -11.77 -1.49 23.25
CA VAL A 177 -13.19 -1.54 22.89
C VAL A 177 -13.35 -2.36 21.60
N GLY A 178 -12.52 -2.11 20.59
CA GLY A 178 -12.54 -2.84 19.32
C GLY A 178 -11.89 -2.05 18.19
N TYR A 179 -12.04 -2.54 16.97
CA TYR A 179 -11.47 -1.97 15.75
C TYR A 179 -12.58 -1.37 14.87
N PHE A 180 -12.23 -0.40 14.04
CA PHE A 180 -13.12 0.19 13.05
C PHE A 180 -12.31 0.50 11.77
N PHE A 181 -12.67 -0.12 10.66
CA PHE A 181 -11.95 0.01 9.38
C PHE A 181 -12.87 -0.39 8.22
N GLN A 182 -12.44 -0.08 6.98
CA GLN A 182 -13.16 -0.51 5.78
C GLN A 182 -13.12 -2.02 5.66
N TYR A 183 -14.28 -2.65 5.72
CA TYR A 183 -14.37 -4.11 5.62
C TYR A 183 -15.48 -4.50 4.66
N ALA A 184 -15.14 -5.42 3.77
CA ALA A 184 -16.12 -6.10 2.94
C ALA A 184 -16.56 -7.40 3.63
N GLU A 185 -17.84 -7.49 3.92
CA GLU A 185 -18.42 -8.66 4.56
C GLU A 185 -18.39 -9.89 3.64
N GLY A 186 -17.63 -10.92 4.03
CA GLY A 186 -17.86 -12.33 3.69
C GLY A 186 -17.92 -12.73 2.21
N ARG A 187 -17.54 -11.86 1.27
CA ARG A 187 -17.53 -12.16 -0.16
C ARG A 187 -16.19 -12.76 -0.61
N PRO A 188 -16.17 -13.70 -1.56
CA PRO A 188 -14.93 -14.20 -2.13
C PRO A 188 -14.06 -13.08 -2.69
N PHE A 189 -12.74 -13.17 -2.51
CA PHE A 189 -11.70 -12.23 -2.98
C PHE A 189 -11.75 -11.81 -4.46
N ARG A 190 -12.57 -12.46 -5.27
CA ARG A 190 -12.61 -12.32 -6.74
C ARG A 190 -13.62 -11.29 -7.25
N ASP A 191 -14.46 -10.71 -6.38
CA ASP A 191 -15.52 -9.79 -6.82
C ASP A 191 -15.06 -8.32 -6.79
N GLU A 192 -14.87 -7.72 -7.97
CA GLU A 192 -14.60 -6.27 -8.11
C GLU A 192 -15.78 -5.41 -7.60
N ASN A 193 -16.99 -5.99 -7.44
CA ASN A 193 -18.20 -5.30 -6.97
C ASN A 193 -18.38 -5.34 -5.44
N ILE A 194 -17.32 -5.66 -4.71
CA ILE A 194 -17.30 -5.55 -3.26
C ILE A 194 -17.52 -4.08 -2.86
N ASN A 195 -18.46 -3.84 -1.94
CA ASN A 195 -18.60 -2.51 -1.34
C ASN A 195 -17.42 -2.26 -0.37
N ARG A 196 -16.53 -1.35 -0.78
CA ARG A 196 -15.33 -0.92 -0.02
C ARG A 196 -15.55 0.38 0.75
N ASN A 197 -16.73 0.99 0.63
CA ASN A 197 -17.00 2.32 1.15
C ASN A 197 -17.37 2.28 2.63
N THR A 198 -17.93 1.17 3.09
CA THR A 198 -18.46 1.02 4.45
C THR A 198 -17.34 0.69 5.45
N TRP A 199 -17.22 1.51 6.47
CA TRP A 199 -16.48 1.24 7.68
C TRP A 199 -17.39 0.58 8.72
N SER A 200 -16.88 -0.47 9.36
CA SER A 200 -17.65 -1.29 10.30
C SER A 200 -16.86 -1.60 11.56
N TYR A 201 -17.58 -1.87 12.64
CA TYR A 201 -16.99 -2.26 13.92
C TYR A 201 -16.61 -3.74 13.97
N PHE A 202 -15.48 -4.02 14.61
CA PHE A 202 -14.98 -5.36 14.86
C PHE A 202 -14.64 -5.55 16.34
N PRO A 203 -15.25 -6.55 17.01
CA PRO A 203 -14.97 -6.82 18.41
C PRO A 203 -13.53 -7.33 18.62
N PRO A 204 -12.93 -7.02 19.78
CA PRO A 204 -11.54 -7.34 20.09
C PRO A 204 -11.29 -8.85 20.13
N ASP A 205 -12.24 -9.64 20.64
CA ASP A 205 -12.12 -11.10 20.77
C ASP A 205 -11.93 -11.82 19.43
N LYS A 206 -12.37 -11.20 18.32
CA LYS A 206 -12.12 -11.74 16.97
C LYS A 206 -10.64 -11.69 16.58
N SER A 207 -9.83 -10.85 17.22
CA SER A 207 -8.38 -10.78 16.97
C SER A 207 -7.59 -11.92 17.64
N ASP A 208 -8.17 -12.61 18.64
CA ASP A 208 -7.52 -13.71 19.34
C ASP A 208 -7.66 -15.06 18.62
N ASN A 209 -8.58 -15.16 17.65
CA ASN A 209 -8.89 -16.40 16.95
C ASN A 209 -8.03 -16.68 15.71
N GLU A 210 -6.91 -15.95 15.49
CA GLU A 210 -5.89 -16.04 14.40
C GLU A 210 -6.39 -16.19 12.94
N ASN A 211 -7.68 -16.38 12.71
CA ASN A 211 -8.38 -16.68 11.45
C ASN A 211 -9.37 -15.59 11.04
N TYR A 212 -9.32 -14.42 11.70
CA TYR A 212 -9.48 -13.17 10.98
C TYR A 212 -8.12 -12.86 10.33
N LEU A 213 -7.70 -13.63 9.32
CA LEU A 213 -6.51 -13.47 8.45
C LEU A 213 -6.31 -12.04 7.83
N THR A 214 -7.12 -11.05 8.23
CA THR A 214 -8.04 -10.32 7.36
C THR A 214 -8.59 -9.05 8.04
N VAL A 215 -7.77 -8.28 8.78
CA VAL A 215 -8.15 -6.87 9.09
C VAL A 215 -8.13 -5.98 7.82
N GLY A 216 -8.10 -6.62 6.65
CA GLY A 216 -9.02 -6.28 5.57
C GLY A 216 -8.43 -5.32 4.56
N ASN A 217 -7.12 -5.36 4.34
CA ASN A 217 -6.55 -4.68 3.18
C ASN A 217 -6.72 -5.57 1.94
N TRP A 218 -7.96 -5.72 1.48
CA TRP A 218 -8.35 -6.49 0.29
C TRP A 218 -7.44 -6.20 -0.90
N ASP A 219 -7.01 -4.95 -0.98
CA ASP A 219 -6.16 -4.40 -2.02
C ASP A 219 -4.76 -5.03 -2.14
N HIS A 220 -4.35 -5.79 -1.11
CA HIS A 220 -3.01 -6.38 -0.99
C HIS A 220 -3.07 -7.89 -0.69
N GLN A 221 -4.21 -8.52 -0.96
CA GLN A 221 -4.45 -9.95 -0.71
C GLN A 221 -4.82 -10.72 -2.00
N TYR A 222 -4.56 -10.17 -3.20
CA TYR A 222 -5.14 -10.69 -4.44
C TYR A 222 -4.47 -11.95 -5.02
N GLU A 223 -3.26 -12.33 -4.61
CA GLU A 223 -2.60 -13.55 -5.10
C GLU A 223 -3.13 -14.87 -4.50
N TRP A 224 -4.20 -14.83 -3.72
CA TRP A 224 -4.87 -16.02 -3.19
C TRP A 224 -5.56 -16.85 -4.30
N ARG A 225 -5.59 -16.32 -5.54
CA ARG A 225 -6.24 -16.92 -6.73
C ARG A 225 -5.73 -18.30 -7.10
N TYR A 226 -4.44 -18.58 -6.93
CA TYR A 226 -3.79 -19.82 -7.39
C TYR A 226 -3.17 -20.67 -6.27
N ASP A 227 -2.85 -20.06 -5.12
CA ASP A 227 -2.16 -20.74 -4.03
C ASP A 227 -3.11 -21.48 -3.07
N LEU A 228 -4.36 -21.02 -2.92
CA LEU A 228 -5.35 -21.72 -2.08
C LEU A 228 -5.94 -22.97 -2.74
N ASP A 229 -5.87 -23.08 -4.08
CA ASP A 229 -6.47 -24.20 -4.80
C ASP A 229 -5.72 -25.53 -4.57
N PHE A 230 -4.52 -25.52 -3.95
CA PHE A 230 -3.68 -26.73 -3.88
C PHE A 230 -3.28 -27.25 -2.51
N ASP A 231 -3.21 -26.47 -1.42
CA ASP A 231 -2.64 -27.02 -0.16
C ASP A 231 -2.95 -26.17 1.10
N PHE A 232 -4.24 -26.05 1.48
CA PHE A 232 -4.61 -25.39 2.75
C PHE A 232 -3.97 -26.08 3.98
N ASP A 233 -3.77 -27.40 3.92
CA ASP A 233 -3.29 -28.19 5.05
C ASP A 233 -1.76 -28.15 5.24
N LYS A 234 -1.00 -27.59 4.28
CA LYS A 234 0.48 -27.52 4.33
C LYS A 234 1.03 -26.11 4.60
N LEU A 235 0.15 -25.17 4.94
CA LEU A 235 0.43 -23.73 4.97
C LEU A 235 1.46 -23.28 6.03
N HIS A 236 1.77 -24.04 7.08
CA HIS A 236 2.61 -23.54 8.19
C HIS A 236 4.11 -23.39 7.83
N GLU A 237 4.68 -24.28 7.01
CA GLU A 237 6.13 -24.33 6.74
C GLU A 237 6.55 -23.73 5.39
N TYR A 238 5.65 -23.74 4.39
CA TYR A 238 5.88 -23.20 3.05
C TYR A 238 5.02 -21.96 2.73
N ALA A 239 4.39 -21.38 3.76
CA ALA A 239 3.53 -20.22 3.64
C ALA A 239 4.21 -19.07 2.87
N PRO A 240 3.62 -18.57 1.78
CA PRO A 240 4.10 -17.37 1.10
C PRO A 240 3.87 -16.11 1.96
N TRP A 241 3.41 -16.21 3.20
CA TRP A 241 3.02 -15.07 4.02
C TRP A 241 4.14 -14.63 4.97
N VAL A 242 4.10 -13.34 5.31
CA VAL A 242 4.84 -12.78 6.44
C VAL A 242 3.86 -12.02 7.32
N ILE A 243 3.92 -12.32 8.61
CA ILE A 243 3.20 -11.58 9.64
C ILE A 243 4.09 -10.42 10.09
N GLN A 244 3.70 -9.20 9.78
CA GLN A 244 4.38 -8.00 10.24
C GLN A 244 3.80 -7.53 11.57
N ARG A 245 4.64 -7.50 12.60
CA ARG A 245 4.38 -6.82 13.87
C ARG A 245 5.17 -5.52 13.93
N TRP A 246 4.60 -4.51 14.58
CA TRP A 246 5.21 -3.19 14.69
C TRP A 246 6.11 -3.10 15.93
N ASN A 247 7.08 -2.20 15.86
CA ASN A 247 8.06 -1.94 16.92
C ASN A 247 8.40 -0.45 16.94
N ASP A 248 9.28 -0.05 17.86
CA ASP A 248 9.67 1.35 18.06
C ASP A 248 10.34 2.00 16.84
N VAL A 249 10.84 1.21 15.89
CA VAL A 249 11.57 1.71 14.72
C VAL A 249 10.62 2.00 13.55
N ASN A 250 9.63 1.12 13.32
CA ASN A 250 8.73 1.20 12.18
C ASN A 250 7.37 1.84 12.52
N LEU A 251 7.05 2.02 13.79
CA LEU A 251 5.88 2.76 14.24
C LEU A 251 6.27 4.21 14.53
N LYS A 252 5.64 5.15 13.82
CA LYS A 252 6.00 6.58 13.89
C LYS A 252 4.76 7.45 14.07
N PRO A 253 4.87 8.65 14.66
CA PRO A 253 3.79 9.63 14.61
C PRO A 253 3.55 10.07 13.17
N LEU A 254 2.28 10.28 12.78
CA LEU A 254 1.97 10.97 11.53
C LEU A 254 2.23 12.48 11.68
N THR A 255 3.21 12.99 10.97
CA THR A 255 3.57 14.42 10.89
C THR A 255 3.04 15.04 9.60
N GLU A 256 3.00 16.36 9.53
CA GLU A 256 2.66 17.06 8.28
C GLU A 256 3.69 16.79 7.17
N GLU A 257 4.97 16.63 7.51
CA GLU A 257 6.01 16.22 6.54
C GLU A 257 5.67 14.86 5.90
N TYR A 258 5.22 13.88 6.69
CA TYR A 258 4.79 12.59 6.15
C TYR A 258 3.54 12.70 5.27
N LYS A 259 2.61 13.59 5.61
CA LYS A 259 1.44 13.87 4.78
C LYS A 259 1.83 14.48 3.44
N ASP A 260 2.81 15.38 3.43
CA ASP A 260 3.34 15.99 2.20
C ASP A 260 4.02 14.96 1.31
N ILE A 261 4.83 14.05 1.87
CA ILE A 261 5.54 12.98 1.13
C ILE A 261 4.57 12.10 0.32
N ILE A 262 3.37 11.83 0.85
CA ILE A 262 2.39 10.97 0.18
C ILE A 262 1.28 11.74 -0.53
N ASN A 263 1.38 13.08 -0.61
CA ASN A 263 0.34 13.96 -1.12
C ASN A 263 -1.03 13.66 -0.50
N TRP A 264 -1.10 13.69 0.83
CA TRP A 264 -2.26 13.32 1.63
C TRP A 264 -3.58 13.87 1.11
N ASN A 265 -3.60 15.14 0.67
CA ASN A 265 -4.80 15.82 0.21
C ASN A 265 -5.39 15.25 -1.10
N LEU A 266 -4.56 14.59 -1.91
CA LEU A 266 -5.03 13.87 -3.10
C LEU A 266 -5.58 12.49 -2.76
N ARG A 267 -5.38 12.02 -1.53
CA ARG A 267 -5.88 10.75 -1.04
C ARG A 267 -7.19 10.95 -0.28
N ASN A 268 -8.09 9.98 -0.37
CA ASN A 268 -9.42 10.04 0.24
C ASN A 268 -9.41 9.55 1.69
N ILE A 269 -8.45 10.04 2.50
CA ILE A 269 -8.18 9.60 3.87
C ILE A 269 -8.62 10.68 4.86
N GLU A 270 -9.46 10.29 5.82
CA GLU A 270 -9.95 11.19 6.87
C GLU A 270 -9.28 10.91 8.21
N SER A 271 -8.55 11.89 8.72
CA SER A 271 -7.78 11.83 9.97
C SER A 271 -8.65 11.89 11.25
N THR A 272 -9.94 12.20 11.15
CA THR A 272 -10.83 12.22 12.32
C THR A 272 -11.43 10.84 12.60
N PRO A 273 -11.46 10.38 13.88
CA PRO A 273 -12.11 9.12 14.22
C PRO A 273 -13.61 9.13 13.89
N LYS A 274 -14.10 8.01 13.37
CA LYS A 274 -15.46 7.89 12.84
C LYS A 274 -16.47 7.39 13.86
N LEU A 275 -16.07 6.44 14.71
CA LEU A 275 -16.94 5.82 15.70
C LEU A 275 -17.13 6.73 16.92
N LYS A 276 -18.29 6.64 17.56
CA LYS A 276 -18.59 7.31 18.84
C LYS A 276 -19.00 6.27 19.89
N PRO A 277 -18.05 5.60 20.56
CA PRO A 277 -18.33 4.52 21.50
C PRO A 277 -19.27 4.93 22.65
N TRP A 278 -19.18 6.18 23.10
CA TRP A 278 -20.00 6.72 24.19
C TRP A 278 -21.48 6.91 23.85
N LYS A 279 -21.89 6.81 22.58
CA LYS A 279 -23.30 6.96 22.18
C LYS A 279 -24.12 5.68 22.38
N GLY A 280 -23.49 4.57 22.77
CA GLY A 280 -24.14 3.25 22.83
C GLY A 280 -24.34 2.65 21.44
N ASN A 281 -24.67 1.35 21.40
CA ASN A 281 -24.85 0.56 20.17
C ASN A 281 -23.75 0.78 19.12
N PHE A 282 -22.50 0.95 19.57
CA PHE A 282 -21.39 1.25 18.67
C PHE A 282 -21.08 0.08 17.71
N GLU A 283 -21.46 -1.13 18.09
CA GLU A 283 -21.33 -2.32 17.24
C GLU A 283 -22.15 -2.24 15.95
N SER A 284 -23.23 -1.47 15.94
CA SER A 284 -24.10 -1.25 14.76
C SER A 284 -23.85 0.08 14.06
N GLN A 285 -22.88 0.88 14.51
CA GLN A 285 -22.51 2.11 13.80
C GLN A 285 -21.71 1.75 12.56
N SER A 286 -22.08 2.34 11.42
CA SER A 286 -21.32 2.29 10.19
C SER A 286 -20.96 3.70 9.74
N TYR A 287 -19.91 3.81 8.93
CA TYR A 287 -19.55 5.07 8.30
C TYR A 287 -19.29 4.83 6.81
N GLU A 288 -20.00 5.55 5.97
CA GLU A 288 -19.80 5.48 4.51
C GLU A 288 -18.78 6.53 4.09
N ASN A 289 -17.66 6.08 3.51
CA ASN A 289 -16.73 6.97 2.82
C ASN A 289 -17.11 7.04 1.34
N PRO A 290 -17.84 8.07 0.86
CA PRO A 290 -18.26 8.17 -0.53
C PRO A 290 -17.09 8.34 -1.50
N LYS A 291 -15.89 8.66 -1.01
CA LYS A 291 -14.69 8.87 -1.83
C LYS A 291 -13.72 7.69 -1.79
N ALA A 292 -14.02 6.61 -1.08
CA ALA A 292 -13.10 5.48 -0.92
C ALA A 292 -12.67 4.87 -2.27
N ASN A 293 -13.56 4.86 -3.27
CA ASN A 293 -13.29 4.31 -4.59
C ASN A 293 -12.90 5.35 -5.63
N ARG A 294 -12.68 6.62 -5.26
CA ARG A 294 -12.49 7.69 -6.25
C ARG A 294 -11.32 7.43 -7.20
N ASP A 295 -10.24 6.84 -6.69
CA ASP A 295 -9.06 6.49 -7.50
C ASP A 295 -9.38 5.38 -8.51
N ILE A 296 -10.17 4.39 -8.09
CA ILE A 296 -10.65 3.29 -8.95
C ILE A 296 -11.64 3.83 -9.99
N GLU A 297 -12.53 4.74 -9.61
CA GLU A 297 -13.45 5.42 -10.53
C GLU A 297 -12.69 6.21 -11.60
N ILE A 298 -11.68 7.00 -11.23
CA ILE A 298 -10.84 7.74 -12.17
C ILE A 298 -10.15 6.79 -13.16
N VAL A 299 -9.64 5.66 -12.67
CA VAL A 299 -9.02 4.65 -13.52
C VAL A 299 -10.04 3.99 -14.46
N ASN A 300 -11.22 3.64 -13.98
CA ASN A 300 -12.29 3.07 -14.80
C ASN A 300 -12.81 4.07 -15.85
N GLU A 301 -12.91 5.35 -15.50
CA GLU A 301 -13.24 6.43 -16.44
C GLU A 301 -12.17 6.56 -17.53
N ALA A 302 -10.89 6.50 -17.16
CA ALA A 302 -9.78 6.54 -18.11
C ALA A 302 -9.81 5.34 -19.06
N VAL A 303 -10.02 4.13 -18.52
CA VAL A 303 -10.20 2.90 -19.30
C VAL A 303 -11.32 3.06 -20.31
N THR A 304 -12.48 3.52 -19.85
CA THR A 304 -13.67 3.73 -20.68
C THR A 304 -13.41 4.73 -21.81
N LYS A 305 -12.71 5.84 -21.52
CA LYS A 305 -12.43 6.88 -22.53
C LYS A 305 -11.41 6.43 -23.58
N ILE A 306 -10.39 5.68 -23.19
CA ILE A 306 -9.26 5.33 -24.06
C ILE A 306 -9.54 4.04 -24.84
N ILE A 307 -10.04 2.99 -24.17
CA ILE A 307 -10.22 1.66 -24.77
C ILE A 307 -11.63 1.44 -25.32
N ARG A 308 -12.63 2.23 -24.86
CA ARG A 308 -14.07 2.13 -25.15
C ARG A 308 -14.77 0.98 -24.38
N TYR A 309 -16.08 1.10 -24.19
CA TYR A 309 -16.90 0.35 -23.22
C TYR A 309 -17.03 -1.16 -23.50
N ASP A 310 -16.67 -1.61 -24.70
CA ASP A 310 -16.98 -2.93 -25.24
C ASP A 310 -15.83 -3.95 -25.12
N LYS A 311 -14.65 -3.54 -24.65
CA LYS A 311 -13.49 -4.42 -24.48
C LYS A 311 -13.32 -4.85 -23.03
N GLU A 312 -13.41 -6.16 -22.80
CA GLU A 312 -12.92 -6.76 -21.56
C GLU A 312 -11.39 -6.78 -21.58
N ILE A 313 -10.78 -6.21 -20.55
CA ILE A 313 -9.34 -6.08 -20.44
C ILE A 313 -8.93 -6.88 -19.22
N GLU A 314 -8.12 -7.91 -19.37
CA GLU A 314 -7.61 -8.68 -18.23
C GLU A 314 -6.08 -8.68 -18.15
N LYS A 315 -5.42 -8.77 -19.31
CA LYS A 315 -3.97 -8.97 -19.41
C LYS A 315 -3.28 -7.74 -19.94
N ILE A 316 -2.02 -7.57 -19.56
CA ILE A 316 -1.19 -6.42 -19.98
C ILE A 316 -1.10 -6.31 -21.52
N LYS A 317 -1.09 -7.44 -22.23
CA LYS A 317 -1.08 -7.47 -23.70
C LYS A 317 -2.29 -6.77 -24.34
N ASP A 318 -3.41 -6.69 -23.62
CA ASP A 318 -4.67 -6.14 -24.12
C ASP A 318 -4.65 -4.60 -24.14
N ILE A 319 -3.70 -3.96 -23.44
CA ILE A 319 -3.56 -2.50 -23.31
C ILE A 319 -2.21 -1.96 -23.76
N LYS A 320 -1.36 -2.83 -24.35
CA LYS A 320 0.06 -2.52 -24.57
C LYS A 320 0.26 -1.30 -25.49
N GLU A 321 -0.58 -1.16 -26.50
CA GLU A 321 -0.50 -0.06 -27.47
C GLU A 321 -1.02 1.26 -26.88
N GLU A 322 -1.91 1.16 -25.90
CA GLU A 322 -2.61 2.26 -25.26
C GLU A 322 -1.86 2.81 -24.03
N LEU A 323 -0.87 2.09 -23.48
CA LEU A 323 -0.07 2.53 -22.32
C LEU A 323 0.48 3.97 -22.44
N PRO A 324 1.06 4.40 -23.59
CA PRO A 324 1.53 5.78 -23.73
C PRO A 324 0.40 6.81 -23.65
N ILE A 325 -0.80 6.46 -24.12
CA ILE A 325 -1.99 7.31 -24.12
C ILE A 325 -2.49 7.47 -22.68
N PHE A 326 -2.60 6.38 -21.91
CA PHE A 326 -2.94 6.44 -20.47
C PHE A 326 -1.97 7.33 -19.71
N LYS A 327 -0.67 7.18 -19.95
CA LYS A 327 0.35 8.00 -19.28
C LYS A 327 0.19 9.48 -19.58
N SER A 328 -0.07 9.86 -20.84
CA SER A 328 -0.33 11.26 -21.19
C SER A 328 -1.60 11.76 -20.51
N TYR A 329 -2.68 10.99 -20.58
CA TYR A 329 -3.97 11.36 -19.98
C TYR A 329 -3.84 11.64 -18.47
N PHE A 330 -3.16 10.78 -17.71
CA PHE A 330 -2.96 11.01 -16.28
C PHE A 330 -2.01 12.17 -15.97
N ARG A 331 -0.99 12.40 -16.80
CA ARG A 331 -0.12 13.57 -16.65
C ARG A 331 -0.93 14.86 -16.81
N ASP A 332 -1.82 14.91 -17.80
CA ASP A 332 -2.65 16.08 -18.08
C ASP A 332 -3.74 16.30 -17.00
N LEU A 333 -4.12 15.26 -16.26
CA LEU A 333 -4.98 15.38 -15.07
C LEU A 333 -4.26 15.96 -13.84
N SER A 334 -2.92 15.88 -13.81
CA SER A 334 -2.09 16.34 -12.69
C SER A 334 -1.62 17.79 -12.82
N SER A 335 -1.76 18.36 -14.02
CA SER A 335 -1.47 19.76 -14.39
C SER A 335 -2.71 20.62 -14.26
#